data_AF-A0A2V6SYP7-F1
#
_entry.id   AF-A0A2V6SYP7-F1
#
_cell.length_a   1.000
_cell.length_b   1.000
_cell.length_c   1.000
_cell.angle_alpha   90.00
_cell.angle_beta   90.00
_cell.angle_gamma   90.00
#
_symmetry.space_group_name_H-M   'P 1'
#
loop_
_entity.id
_entity.type
_entity.pdbx_description
1 polymer ?
#
loop_
_entity_poly.entity_id
_entity_poly.type
_entity_poly.pdbx_seq_one_letter_code
_entity_poly.pdbx_strand_id
1 'polypeptide(L)'
;MSLPFLAWNAEGFARSILFSATRDADSHVPALSFGEQVGLTGLPGRLPMLLLMGLVLVAAARGEIGRYLAVLLVLATFVDFNAVFYLQCVAWLIPFLVLAALDSRR
;
A
#
# COMPACT_ATOMS: atom_id res chain seq x y z
N MET A 1 -2.15 -7.73 -12.98
CA MET A 1 -3.19 -8.18 -13.94
C MET A 1 -4.34 -7.16 -14.00
N SER A 2 -4.10 -5.96 -14.52
CA SER A 2 -5.12 -4.88 -14.59
C SER A 2 -5.11 -4.08 -15.90
N LEU A 3 -4.18 -4.38 -16.80
CA LEU A 3 -4.07 -3.77 -18.15
C LEU A 3 -5.36 -3.81 -18.98
N PRO A 4 -6.18 -4.89 -18.95
CA PRO A 4 -7.45 -4.90 -19.69
C PRO A 4 -8.46 -3.88 -19.18
N PHE A 5 -8.48 -3.61 -17.87
CA PHE A 5 -9.41 -2.68 -17.24
C PHE A 5 -9.05 -1.22 -17.50
N LEU A 6 -7.76 -0.91 -17.70
CA LEU A 6 -7.32 0.43 -18.09
C LEU A 6 -7.77 0.78 -19.51
N ALA A 7 -7.78 -0.20 -20.43
CA ALA A 7 -8.24 0.00 -21.80
C ALA A 7 -9.77 0.01 -21.92
N TRP A 8 -10.47 -0.79 -21.09
CA TRP A 8 -11.92 -0.95 -21.16
C TRP A 8 -12.70 0.11 -20.37
N ASN A 9 -12.23 0.48 -19.18
CA ASN A 9 -12.88 1.48 -18.34
C ASN A 9 -11.87 2.11 -17.35
N ALA A 10 -10.98 2.94 -17.87
CA ALA A 10 -9.98 3.67 -17.09
C ALA A 10 -10.62 4.49 -15.95
N GLU A 11 -11.79 5.08 -16.20
CA GLU A 11 -12.51 5.85 -15.19
C GLU A 11 -13.06 4.96 -14.07
N GLY A 12 -13.65 3.80 -14.39
CA GLY A 12 -14.09 2.82 -13.39
C GLY A 12 -12.92 2.26 -12.58
N PHE A 13 -11.78 2.00 -13.22
CA PHE A 13 -10.55 1.61 -12.55
C PHE A 13 -10.04 2.73 -11.62
N ALA A 14 -9.95 3.97 -12.11
CA ALA A 14 -9.58 5.12 -11.29
C ALA A 14 -10.56 5.27 -10.11
N ARG A 15 -11.88 5.21 -10.34
CA ARG A 15 -12.89 5.27 -9.29
C ARG A 15 -12.77 4.13 -8.29
N SER A 16 -12.35 2.92 -8.68
CA SER A 16 -12.10 1.81 -7.74
C SER A 16 -10.87 2.02 -6.84
N ILE A 17 -9.88 2.79 -7.32
CA ILE A 17 -8.71 3.21 -6.52
C ILE A 17 -9.07 4.43 -5.66
N LEU A 18 -9.89 5.34 -6.19
CA LEU A 18 -10.23 6.62 -5.59
C LEU A 18 -11.36 6.51 -4.56
N PHE A 19 -12.33 5.62 -4.78
CA PHE A 19 -13.44 5.37 -3.89
C PHE A 19 -13.32 3.97 -3.32
N SER A 20 -13.19 3.89 -1.99
CA SER A 20 -13.20 2.62 -1.28
C SER A 20 -14.61 2.07 -1.38
N ALA A 21 -14.82 1.04 -2.22
CA ALA A 21 -16.06 0.29 -2.19
C ALA A 21 -16.20 -0.31 -0.78
N THR A 22 -17.18 0.18 -0.04
CA THR A 22 -17.53 -0.26 1.32
C THR A 22 -17.90 -1.73 1.28
N ARG A 23 -16.91 -2.61 1.38
CA ARG A 23 -17.13 -3.97 1.85
C ARG A 23 -17.25 -3.87 3.34
N ASP A 24 -18.45 -4.04 3.88
CA ASP A 24 -18.66 -4.43 5.27
C ASP A 24 -17.86 -5.71 5.49
N ALA A 25 -16.77 -5.59 6.23
CA ALA A 25 -16.00 -6.71 6.74
C ALA A 25 -16.02 -6.52 8.25
N ASP A 26 -16.61 -7.50 8.93
CA ASP A 26 -16.89 -7.57 10.37
C ASP A 26 -15.62 -7.56 11.27
N SER A 27 -14.49 -7.10 10.72
CA SER A 27 -13.13 -7.12 11.30
C SER A 27 -12.39 -5.79 11.10
N HIS A 28 -13.13 -4.68 10.93
CA HIS A 28 -12.54 -3.36 10.86
C HIS A 28 -12.34 -2.77 12.25
N VAL A 29 -11.09 -2.66 12.68
CA VAL A 29 -10.73 -1.67 13.71
C VAL A 29 -10.64 -0.32 12.98
N PRO A 30 -11.39 0.73 13.39
CA PRO A 30 -11.15 2.06 12.89
C PRO A 30 -9.74 2.47 13.28
N ALA A 31 -8.83 2.46 12.33
CA ALA A 31 -7.46 2.89 12.55
C ALA A 31 -7.30 4.29 11.99
N LEU A 32 -6.76 5.18 12.82
CA LEU A 32 -6.32 6.50 12.43
C LEU A 32 -5.24 6.37 11.35
N SER A 33 -5.65 6.35 10.08
CA SER A 33 -4.73 6.37 8.96
C SER A 33 -3.94 7.68 8.96
N PHE A 34 -2.74 7.71 8.36
CA PHE A 34 -1.94 8.93 8.27
C PHE A 34 -2.74 10.14 7.75
N GLY A 35 -3.62 9.93 6.77
CA GLY A 35 -4.52 10.97 6.26
C GLY A 35 -5.47 11.52 7.33
N GLU A 36 -6.04 10.66 8.17
CA GLU A 36 -6.90 11.08 9.27
C GLU A 36 -6.13 11.79 10.39
N GLN A 37 -4.90 11.34 10.70
CA GLN A 37 -4.05 11.99 11.69
C GLN A 37 -3.61 13.40 11.26
N VAL A 38 -3.40 13.61 9.96
CA VAL A 38 -3.00 14.91 9.39
C VAL A 38 -4.21 15.76 8.97
N GLY A 39 -5.44 15.25 9.13
CA GLY A 39 -6.67 15.94 8.70
C GLY A 39 -6.84 16.02 7.18
N LEU A 40 -6.06 15.26 6.43
CA LEU A 40 -6.12 15.14 4.98
C LEU A 40 -7.02 13.96 4.59
N THR A 41 -8.29 14.24 4.34
CA THR A 41 -9.26 13.22 3.91
C THR A 41 -9.33 13.12 2.39
N GLY A 42 -9.55 11.90 1.86
CA GLY A 42 -9.69 11.65 0.43
C GLY A 42 -8.38 11.60 -0.36
N LEU A 43 -8.38 12.12 -1.59
CA LEU A 43 -7.23 12.10 -2.51
C LEU A 43 -5.93 12.70 -1.94
N PRO A 44 -5.96 13.86 -1.23
CA PRO A 44 -4.74 14.49 -0.71
C PRO A 44 -4.06 13.65 0.38
N GLY A 45 -4.82 12.92 1.20
CA GLY A 45 -4.27 12.02 2.22
C GLY A 45 -3.59 10.78 1.64
N ARG A 46 -3.97 10.40 0.41
CA ARG A 46 -3.45 9.23 -0.31
C ARG A 46 -2.20 9.53 -1.14
N LEU A 47 -2.02 10.78 -1.56
CA LEU A 47 -0.90 11.25 -2.37
C LEU A 47 0.48 10.98 -1.73
N PRO A 48 0.70 11.30 -0.44
CA PRO A 48 1.98 11.03 0.23
C PRO A 48 2.37 9.55 0.19
N MET A 49 1.42 8.66 0.45
CA MET A 49 1.65 7.21 0.48
C MET A 49 1.93 6.64 -0.92
N LEU A 50 1.23 7.12 -1.95
CA LEU A 50 1.52 6.75 -3.35
C LEU A 50 2.91 7.21 -3.78
N LEU A 51 3.31 8.42 -3.38
CA LEU A 51 4.64 8.94 -3.64
C LEU A 51 5.71 8.08 -2.95
N LEU A 52 5.47 7.68 -1.70
CA LEU A 52 6.37 6.83 -0.93
C LEU A 52 6.53 5.44 -1.56
N MET A 53 5.42 4.82 -2.00
CA MET A 53 5.46 3.57 -2.78
C MET A 53 6.27 3.73 -4.07
N GLY A 54 6.06 4.83 -4.80
CA GLY A 54 6.82 5.13 -6.02
C GLY A 54 8.33 5.23 -5.76
N LEU A 55 8.73 5.92 -4.69
CA LEU A 55 10.14 6.04 -4.31
C LEU A 55 10.76 4.69 -3.96
N VAL A 56 10.04 3.83 -3.23
CA VAL A 56 10.51 2.47 -2.89
C VAL A 56 10.73 1.65 -4.15
N LEU A 57 9.79 1.71 -5.12
CA LEU A 57 9.93 1.00 -6.39
C LEU A 57 11.10 1.53 -7.22
N VAL A 58 11.33 2.83 -7.24
CA VAL A 58 12.50 3.43 -7.91
C VAL A 58 13.81 3.00 -7.24
N ALA A 59 13.86 2.99 -5.91
CA ALA A 59 15.03 2.52 -5.17
C ALA A 59 15.32 1.03 -5.44
N ALA A 60 14.28 0.20 -5.50
CA ALA A 60 14.40 -1.21 -5.86
C ALA A 60 14.88 -1.39 -7.31
N ALA A 61 14.35 -0.61 -8.25
CA ALA A 61 14.76 -0.65 -9.66
C ALA A 61 16.21 -0.21 -9.87
N ARG A 62 16.73 0.67 -8.99
CA ARG A 62 18.14 1.08 -8.96
C ARG A 62 19.06 0.09 -8.24
N GLY A 63 18.51 -0.96 -7.61
CA GLY A 63 19.28 -1.93 -6.83
C GLY A 63 19.79 -1.40 -5.48
N GLU A 64 19.29 -0.25 -5.01
CA GLU A 64 19.69 0.36 -3.73
C GLU A 64 19.20 -0.47 -2.53
N ILE A 65 18.05 -1.13 -2.71
CA ILE A 65 17.38 -1.96 -1.70
C ILE A 65 17.12 -3.36 -2.23
N GLY A 66 17.22 -4.35 -1.33
CA GLY A 66 16.93 -5.74 -1.62
C GLY A 66 15.46 -5.96 -2.01
N ARG A 67 15.20 -7.02 -2.75
CA ARG A 67 13.85 -7.33 -3.26
C ARG A 67 12.85 -7.52 -2.13
N TYR A 68 13.23 -8.20 -1.05
CA TYR A 68 12.32 -8.46 0.06
C TYR A 68 12.10 -7.22 0.92
N LEU A 69 13.14 -6.39 1.07
CA LEU A 69 13.01 -5.08 1.71
C LEU A 69 12.05 -4.16 0.93
N ALA A 70 12.15 -4.14 -0.40
CA ALA A 70 11.23 -3.37 -1.24
C ALA A 70 9.76 -3.83 -1.07
N VAL A 71 9.52 -5.14 -1.06
CA VAL A 71 8.17 -5.70 -0.85
C VAL A 71 7.64 -5.36 0.55
N LEU A 72 8.48 -5.45 1.59
CA LEU A 72 8.10 -5.06 2.95
C LEU A 72 7.70 -3.58 3.03
N LEU A 73 8.49 -2.69 2.43
CA LEU A 73 8.22 -1.24 2.45
C LEU A 73 6.96 -0.86 1.65
N VAL A 74 6.72 -1.52 0.51
CA VAL A 74 5.47 -1.34 -0.26
C VAL A 74 4.26 -1.86 0.53
N LEU A 75 4.38 -3.01 1.19
CA LEU A 75 3.30 -3.55 2.01
C LEU A 75 3.02 -2.66 3.24
N ALA A 76 4.06 -2.15 3.90
CA ALA A 76 3.92 -1.24 5.04
C ALA A 76 3.23 0.07 4.65
N THR A 77 3.64 0.68 3.53
CA THR A 77 2.97 1.88 3.00
C THR A 77 1.55 1.59 2.53
N PHE A 78 1.26 0.38 2.04
CA PHE A 78 -0.09 -0.03 1.67
C PHE A 78 -1.02 -0.15 2.88
N VAL A 79 -0.52 -0.70 4.00
CA VAL A 79 -1.31 -0.82 5.24
C VAL A 79 -1.76 0.56 5.71
N ASP A 80 -0.89 1.56 5.65
CA ASP A 80 -1.20 2.93 6.08
C ASP A 80 -2.00 3.74 5.05
N PHE A 81 -1.93 3.36 3.75
CA PHE A 81 -2.74 3.94 2.68
C PHE A 81 -4.24 3.67 2.84
N ASN A 82 -4.61 2.54 3.45
CA ASN A 82 -6.01 2.17 3.61
C ASN A 82 -6.55 2.78 4.91
N ALA A 83 -7.62 3.58 4.79
CA ALA A 83 -8.40 4.08 5.95
C ALA A 83 -9.06 2.94 6.75
N VAL A 84 -9.03 1.73 6.20
CA VAL A 84 -9.60 0.52 6.80
C VAL A 84 -8.47 -0.45 7.08
N PHE A 85 -8.26 -0.74 8.36
CA PHE A 85 -7.17 -1.58 8.82
C PHE A 85 -7.55 -3.06 8.75
N TYR A 86 -7.00 -3.76 7.76
CA TYR A 86 -7.16 -5.20 7.65
C TYR A 86 -6.05 -5.91 8.42
N LEU A 87 -6.39 -6.57 9.55
CA LEU A 87 -5.43 -7.33 10.37
C LEU A 87 -4.64 -8.38 9.57
N GLN A 88 -5.26 -8.95 8.52
CA GLN A 88 -4.58 -9.84 7.57
C GLN A 88 -3.35 -9.19 6.91
N CYS A 89 -3.40 -7.90 6.53
CA CYS A 89 -2.28 -7.22 5.89
C CYS A 89 -1.12 -6.98 6.86
N VAL A 90 -1.42 -6.78 8.15
CA VAL A 90 -0.42 -6.66 9.22
C VAL A 90 0.23 -8.00 9.52
N ALA A 91 -0.56 -9.08 9.54
CA ALA A 91 -0.02 -10.43 9.74
C ALA A 91 1.03 -10.78 8.66
N TRP A 92 0.85 -10.28 7.43
CA TRP A 92 1.81 -10.44 6.35
C TRP A 92 3.11 -9.65 6.52
N LEU A 93 3.17 -8.63 7.39
CA LEU A 93 4.44 -7.94 7.69
C LEU A 93 5.45 -8.88 8.37
N ILE A 94 4.98 -9.80 9.21
CA ILE A 94 5.84 -10.73 9.98
C ILE A 94 6.73 -11.59 9.06
N PRO A 95 6.20 -12.36 8.09
CA PRO A 95 7.04 -13.15 7.20
C PRO A 95 7.93 -12.28 6.31
N PHE A 96 7.46 -11.13 5.83
CA PHE A 96 8.29 -10.23 5.02
C PHE A 96 9.42 -9.58 5.82
N LEU A 97 9.22 -9.34 7.11
CA LEU A 97 10.25 -8.81 8.00
C LEU A 97 11.36 -9.86 8.22
N VAL A 98 11.00 -11.13 8.39
CA VAL A 98 11.97 -12.23 8.43
C VAL A 98 12.71 -12.35 7.10
N LEU A 99 11.99 -12.33 5.97
CA LEU A 99 12.61 -12.42 4.64
C LEU A 99 13.53 -11.22 4.36
N ALA A 100 13.14 -10.00 4.73
CA ALA A 100 13.96 -8.80 4.57
C ALA A 100 15.20 -8.81 5.47
N ALA A 101 15.11 -9.36 6.69
CA ALA A 101 16.27 -9.54 7.56
C ALA A 101 17.27 -10.56 6.99
N LEU A 102 16.76 -11.63 6.35
CA LEU A 102 17.56 -12.63 5.66
C LEU A 102 18.07 -12.15 4.30
N ASP A 103 17.46 -11.11 3.72
CA ASP A 103 17.88 -10.38 2.52
C ASP A 103 19.07 -9.46 2.82
N SER A 104 20.06 -9.99 3.54
CA SER A 104 21.36 -9.37 3.71
C SER A 104 22.11 -9.49 2.37
N ARG A 105 22.04 -8.42 1.57
CA ARG A 105 22.78 -8.16 0.32
C ARG A 105 23.83 -9.23 -0.03
N ARG A 106 23.53 -10.05 -1.04
CA ARG A 106 24.56 -10.62 -1.93
C ARG A 106 24.76 -9.70 -3.12
#